data_AF-A0A1H2E3E3-F1
#
_entry.id   AF-A0A1H2E3E3-F1
#
_cell.length_a   1.000
_cell.length_b   1.000
_cell.length_c   1.000
_cell.angle_alpha   90.00
_cell.angle_beta   90.00
_cell.angle_gamma   90.00
#
_symmetry.space_group_name_H-M   'P 1'
#
loop_
_entity.id
_entity.type
_entity.pdbx_description
1 polymer ?
#
loop_
_entity_poly.entity_id
_entity_poly.type
_entity_poly.pdbx_seq_one_letter_code
_entity_poly.pdbx_strand_id
1 'polypeptide(L)'
;MEHNPRLDSLRGIAALAIVSYHWKRAIPFGWIGVSFFFVLSSYLVTSLLIEAKDRHPSFISYYSSFLKRRSLRLLPLYFLFFALVVGVSLASGVFFKVANDLIYLATMTFNYRAIFGVAGDYGHFWSLSVEWQFYILWGLCAWFLSRKNLLKMAIILIPLGMVARIGTWAVLTSWGWSEGRIAGAVMFSSFTYIEAFSYGVLLTDPGIRKGFGSRKVLALCAALTGLGGIFVTLEAWRHGLLGVEIGVKNLGYPDGMVLSHEYLWGYSILALFLASFMAFVIEAKPWDRWLLSPGLRYVGVISYGIYIYHFPIVHFFLKWSPSRPDVKGIDVLLDPLNAVLFAAAVALTLIAAHFSYFFFEKRFLTSSTARPFPIPQPRNDPT
;
A
#
# COMPACT_ATOMS: atom_id res chain seq x y z
N MET A 1 5.90 -18.10 11.81
CA MET A 1 5.17 -18.29 10.54
C MET A 1 6.19 -18.67 9.50
N GLU A 2 5.98 -19.77 8.78
CA GLU A 2 6.81 -20.11 7.62
C GLU A 2 6.64 -19.06 6.52
N HIS A 3 7.73 -18.76 5.83
CA HIS A 3 7.72 -17.81 4.72
C HIS A 3 6.79 -18.31 3.60
N ASN A 4 5.82 -17.49 3.17
CA ASN A 4 4.90 -17.83 2.08
C ASN A 4 5.28 -17.09 0.79
N PRO A 5 5.91 -17.76 -0.20
CA PRO A 5 6.41 -17.11 -1.42
C PRO A 5 5.30 -16.52 -2.30
N ARG A 6 4.05 -16.98 -2.15
CA ARG A 6 2.90 -16.41 -2.89
C ARG A 6 2.70 -14.94 -2.54
N LEU A 7 2.94 -14.57 -1.28
CA LEU A 7 2.77 -13.19 -0.82
C LEU A 7 3.82 -12.26 -1.42
N ASP A 8 5.04 -12.76 -1.69
CA ASP A 8 6.04 -11.98 -2.41
C ASP A 8 5.59 -11.70 -3.83
N SER A 9 5.12 -12.71 -4.54
CA SER A 9 4.59 -12.53 -5.89
C SER A 9 3.41 -11.55 -5.94
N LEU A 10 2.48 -11.61 -4.97
CA LEU A 10 1.40 -10.63 -4.87
C LEU A 10 1.92 -9.20 -4.63
N ARG A 11 2.98 -9.01 -3.83
CA ARG A 11 3.64 -7.70 -3.68
C ARG A 11 4.24 -7.21 -5.00
N GLY A 12 4.86 -8.11 -5.75
CA GLY A 12 5.44 -7.79 -7.05
C GLY A 12 4.37 -7.31 -8.04
N ILE A 13 3.24 -8.03 -8.11
CA ILE A 13 2.08 -7.62 -8.92
C ILE A 13 1.56 -6.25 -8.47
N ALA A 14 1.33 -6.05 -7.16
CA ALA A 14 0.82 -4.80 -6.64
C ALA A 14 1.77 -3.61 -6.91
N ALA A 15 3.09 -3.81 -6.76
CA ALA A 15 4.08 -2.78 -7.06
C ALA A 15 4.07 -2.40 -8.55
N LEU A 16 4.07 -3.38 -9.46
CA LEU A 16 4.02 -3.13 -10.91
C LEU A 16 2.71 -2.46 -11.33
N ALA A 17 1.58 -2.82 -10.70
CA ALA A 17 0.30 -2.14 -10.92
C ALA A 17 0.38 -0.66 -10.52
N ILE A 18 1.02 -0.33 -9.39
CA ILE A 18 1.25 1.05 -8.96
C ILE A 18 2.16 1.80 -9.93
N VAL A 19 3.25 1.19 -10.42
CA VAL A 19 4.12 1.82 -11.44
C VAL A 19 3.32 2.16 -12.69
N SER A 20 2.51 1.20 -13.16
CA SER A 20 1.67 1.35 -14.35
C SER A 20 0.57 2.39 -14.17
N TYR A 21 0.05 2.53 -12.95
CA TYR A 21 -0.91 3.57 -12.61
C TYR A 21 -0.30 4.98 -12.73
N HIS A 22 0.93 5.17 -12.27
CA HIS A 22 1.61 6.47 -12.38
C HIS A 22 2.04 6.82 -13.81
N TRP A 23 2.15 5.82 -14.70
CA TRP A 23 2.34 6.06 -16.13
C TRP A 23 1.01 6.40 -16.82
N LYS A 24 0.57 7.67 -16.76
CA LYS A 24 -0.68 8.15 -17.40
C LYS A 24 -1.91 7.25 -17.15
N ARG A 25 -1.97 6.62 -15.98
CA ARG A 25 -3.00 5.64 -15.61
C ARG A 25 -3.08 4.44 -16.57
N ALA A 26 -1.97 3.96 -17.13
CA ALA A 26 -1.98 2.81 -18.06
C ALA A 26 -2.70 1.58 -17.52
N ILE A 27 -2.58 1.36 -16.20
CA ILE A 27 -3.49 0.49 -15.44
C ILE A 27 -4.28 1.38 -14.47
N PRO A 28 -5.51 1.83 -14.83
CA PRO A 28 -6.22 2.84 -14.05
C PRO A 28 -6.59 2.40 -12.64
N PHE A 29 -6.78 1.09 -12.42
CA PHE A 29 -7.06 0.52 -11.09
C PHE A 29 -5.78 0.19 -10.30
N GLY A 30 -4.59 0.49 -10.82
CA GLY A 30 -3.33 0.08 -10.20
C GLY A 30 -3.05 0.77 -8.85
N TRP A 31 -3.69 1.90 -8.57
CA TRP A 31 -3.64 2.58 -7.28
C TRP A 31 -4.17 1.71 -6.12
N ILE A 32 -5.07 0.77 -6.41
CA ILE A 32 -5.63 -0.20 -5.43
C ILE A 32 -4.53 -1.06 -4.81
N GLY A 33 -3.38 -1.19 -5.48
CA GLY A 33 -2.20 -1.87 -4.95
C GLY A 33 -1.76 -1.33 -3.58
N VAL A 34 -1.96 -0.04 -3.29
CA VAL A 34 -1.65 0.55 -1.97
C VAL A 34 -2.53 -0.05 -0.87
N SER A 35 -3.85 -0.13 -1.10
CA SER A 35 -4.78 -0.80 -0.17
C SER A 35 -4.41 -2.26 0.04
N PHE A 36 -3.96 -2.95 -1.01
CA PHE A 36 -3.48 -4.33 -0.90
C PHE A 36 -2.23 -4.43 -0.01
N PHE A 37 -1.28 -3.49 -0.13
CA PHE A 37 -0.13 -3.42 0.76
C PHE A 37 -0.56 -3.23 2.22
N PHE A 38 -1.57 -2.42 2.53
CA PHE A 38 -2.07 -2.27 3.90
C PHE A 38 -2.66 -3.57 4.47
N VAL A 39 -3.50 -4.28 3.70
CA VAL A 39 -4.04 -5.61 4.09
C VAL A 39 -2.91 -6.61 4.34
N LEU A 40 -1.96 -6.69 3.41
CA LEU A 40 -0.83 -7.61 3.52
C LEU A 40 0.07 -7.26 4.70
N SER A 41 0.30 -5.97 4.93
CA SER A 41 1.19 -5.47 5.95
C SER A 41 0.66 -5.77 7.35
N SER A 42 -0.60 -5.49 7.64
CA SER A 42 -1.19 -5.84 8.93
C SER A 42 -1.29 -7.34 9.15
N TYR A 43 -1.57 -8.14 8.12
CA TYR A 43 -1.55 -9.60 8.24
C TYR A 43 -0.20 -10.12 8.71
N LEU A 44 0.88 -9.67 8.07
CA LEU A 44 2.24 -10.12 8.39
C LEU A 44 2.74 -9.55 9.72
N VAL A 45 2.54 -8.26 9.95
CA VAL A 45 2.97 -7.60 11.19
C VAL A 45 2.22 -8.17 12.38
N THR A 46 0.91 -8.38 12.28
CA THR A 46 0.12 -8.96 13.37
C THR A 46 0.53 -10.41 13.63
N SER A 47 0.75 -11.22 12.59
CA SER A 47 1.24 -12.60 12.76
C SER A 47 2.59 -12.63 13.49
N LEU A 48 3.52 -11.75 13.12
CA LEU A 48 4.81 -11.62 13.78
C LEU A 48 4.70 -11.14 15.24
N LEU A 49 3.82 -10.17 15.50
CA LEU A 49 3.60 -9.59 16.83
C LEU A 49 2.96 -10.61 17.79
N ILE A 50 2.01 -11.43 17.31
CA ILE A 50 1.40 -12.51 18.09
C ILE A 50 2.47 -13.54 18.47
N GLU A 51 3.28 -13.98 17.51
CA GLU A 51 4.35 -14.96 17.77
C GLU A 51 5.48 -14.41 18.66
N ALA A 52 5.74 -13.11 18.59
CA ALA A 52 6.79 -12.45 19.36
C ALA A 52 6.42 -12.25 20.83
N LYS A 53 5.12 -12.20 21.16
CA LYS A 53 4.64 -11.81 22.50
C LYS A 53 5.11 -12.81 23.56
N ASP A 54 5.03 -14.10 23.27
CA ASP A 54 5.41 -15.17 24.19
C ASP A 54 6.93 -15.39 24.25
N ARG A 55 7.70 -14.78 23.35
CA ARG A 55 9.16 -14.96 23.22
C ARG A 55 9.99 -13.88 23.91
N HIS A 56 9.37 -12.78 24.32
CA HIS A 56 10.07 -11.64 24.90
C HIS A 56 9.75 -11.50 26.40
N PRO A 57 10.76 -11.32 27.26
CA PRO A 57 10.57 -11.28 28.70
C PRO A 57 9.91 -9.98 29.20
N SER A 58 9.86 -8.94 28.37
CA SER A 58 9.31 -7.63 28.74
C SER A 58 8.77 -6.88 27.52
N PHE A 59 7.89 -5.91 27.79
CA PHE A 59 7.35 -4.99 26.78
C PHE A 59 8.46 -4.26 26.01
N ILE A 60 9.47 -3.74 26.71
CA ILE A 60 10.55 -2.97 26.10
C ILE A 60 11.35 -3.86 25.13
N SER A 61 11.67 -5.10 25.55
CA SER A 61 12.37 -6.07 24.69
C SER A 61 11.55 -6.40 23.45
N TYR A 62 10.25 -6.66 23.62
CA TYR A 62 9.30 -6.95 22.55
C TYR A 62 9.18 -5.80 21.55
N TYR A 63 8.89 -4.59 22.04
CA TYR A 63 8.56 -3.43 21.23
C TYR A 63 9.80 -2.89 20.51
N SER A 64 10.96 -2.84 21.19
CA SER A 64 12.23 -2.43 20.58
C SER A 64 12.67 -3.42 19.49
N SER A 65 12.54 -4.72 19.76
CA SER A 65 12.82 -5.80 18.79
C SER A 65 11.93 -5.68 17.55
N PHE A 66 10.64 -5.43 17.75
CA PHE A 66 9.69 -5.20 16.67
C PHE A 66 10.01 -3.95 15.85
N LEU A 67 10.11 -2.78 16.50
CA LEU A 67 10.37 -1.51 15.83
C LEU A 67 11.72 -1.50 15.13
N LYS A 68 12.77 -2.10 15.72
CA LYS A 68 14.08 -2.22 15.06
C LYS A 68 13.97 -2.98 13.74
N ARG A 69 13.28 -4.12 13.71
CA ARG A 69 13.09 -4.90 12.47
C ARG A 69 12.30 -4.14 11.41
N ARG A 70 11.26 -3.41 11.81
CA ARG A 70 10.46 -2.60 10.87
C ARG A 70 11.27 -1.40 10.37
N SER A 71 11.99 -0.75 11.27
CA SER A 71 12.88 0.38 10.95
C SER A 71 13.94 -0.02 9.94
N LEU A 72 14.67 -1.11 10.19
CA LEU A 72 15.71 -1.62 9.28
C LEU A 72 15.17 -2.03 7.90
N ARG A 73 13.87 -2.33 7.80
CA ARG A 73 13.23 -2.65 6.53
C ARG A 73 12.77 -1.44 5.74
N LEU A 74 12.32 -0.37 6.41
CA LEU A 74 11.76 0.83 5.75
C LEU A 74 12.74 2.01 5.76
N LEU A 75 13.18 2.43 6.94
CA LEU A 75 13.83 3.72 7.14
C LEU A 75 15.12 3.93 6.35
N PRO A 76 16.05 2.96 6.21
CA PRO A 76 17.30 3.21 5.49
C PRO A 76 17.07 3.70 4.06
N LEU A 77 16.24 3.01 3.29
CA LEU A 77 16.02 3.38 1.89
C LEU A 77 15.12 4.60 1.77
N TYR A 78 14.11 4.72 2.64
CA TYR A 78 13.28 5.92 2.73
C TYR A 78 14.13 7.18 2.94
N PHE A 79 15.04 7.16 3.93
CA PHE A 79 15.88 8.32 4.24
C PHE A 79 16.99 8.55 3.22
N LEU A 80 17.51 7.50 2.58
CA LEU A 80 18.42 7.65 1.44
C LEU A 80 17.75 8.41 0.30
N PHE A 81 16.52 8.01 -0.06
CA PHE A 81 15.75 8.69 -1.09
C PHE A 81 15.37 10.12 -0.67
N PHE A 82 14.95 10.31 0.58
CA PHE A 82 14.67 11.63 1.12
C PHE A 82 15.88 12.57 1.02
N ALA A 83 17.08 12.09 1.37
CA ALA A 83 18.32 12.84 1.22
C ALA A 83 18.63 13.17 -0.26
N LEU A 84 18.35 12.23 -1.18
CA LEU A 84 18.47 12.48 -2.61
C LEU A 84 17.51 13.58 -3.09
N VAL A 85 16.25 13.55 -2.67
CA VAL A 85 15.25 14.60 -2.99
C VAL A 85 15.74 15.97 -2.52
N VAL A 86 16.25 16.05 -1.29
CA VAL A 86 16.82 17.28 -0.73
C VAL A 86 18.03 17.74 -1.55
N GLY A 87 18.99 16.86 -1.82
CA GLY A 87 20.20 17.17 -2.58
C GLY A 87 19.92 17.66 -4.00
N VAL A 88 19.01 16.96 -4.72
CA VAL A 88 18.58 17.38 -6.07
C VAL A 88 17.87 18.74 -6.02
N SER A 89 16.98 18.95 -5.03
CA SER A 89 16.23 20.21 -4.92
C SER A 89 17.14 21.40 -4.62
N LEU A 90 18.21 21.20 -3.82
CA LEU A 90 19.25 22.19 -3.59
C LEU A 90 20.04 22.48 -4.87
N ALA A 91 20.52 21.41 -5.54
CA ALA A 91 21.32 21.53 -6.75
C ALA A 91 20.56 22.21 -7.92
N SER A 92 19.25 22.01 -8.01
CA SER A 92 18.41 22.60 -9.05
C SER A 92 17.76 23.94 -8.65
N GLY A 93 18.07 24.49 -7.46
CA GLY A 93 17.56 25.79 -7.01
C GLY A 93 16.05 25.82 -6.68
N VAL A 94 15.41 24.67 -6.50
CA VAL A 94 13.96 24.57 -6.20
C VAL A 94 13.66 24.20 -4.75
N PHE A 95 14.67 24.20 -3.88
CA PHE A 95 14.56 23.80 -2.48
C PHE A 95 13.39 24.45 -1.73
N PHE A 96 13.13 25.75 -1.95
CA PHE A 96 12.02 26.46 -1.30
C PHE A 96 10.63 25.86 -1.60
N LYS A 97 10.47 25.14 -2.73
CA LYS A 97 9.22 24.44 -3.07
C LYS A 97 8.98 23.20 -2.22
N VAL A 98 10.05 22.55 -1.75
CA VAL A 98 9.99 21.30 -0.96
C VAL A 98 10.24 21.53 0.53
N ALA A 99 10.77 22.70 0.91
CA ALA A 99 11.17 23.03 2.28
C ALA A 99 10.05 22.79 3.31
N ASN A 100 8.82 23.19 2.97
CA ASN A 100 7.65 23.03 3.84
C ASN A 100 7.25 21.56 4.05
N ASP A 101 7.68 20.65 3.17
CA ASP A 101 7.35 19.23 3.23
C ASP A 101 8.39 18.44 4.03
N LEU A 102 9.59 18.99 4.24
CA LEU A 102 10.73 18.27 4.82
C LEU A 102 10.46 17.78 6.24
N ILE A 103 9.81 18.59 7.09
CA ILE A 103 9.50 18.17 8.46
C ILE A 103 8.53 16.99 8.47
N TYR A 104 7.58 16.96 7.55
CA TYR A 104 6.60 15.89 7.44
C TYR A 104 7.23 14.61 6.86
N LEU A 105 8.13 14.76 5.89
CA LEU A 105 8.92 13.65 5.36
C LEU A 105 9.85 13.08 6.43
N ALA A 106 10.54 13.94 7.19
CA ALA A 106 11.46 13.51 8.25
C ALA A 106 10.76 12.78 9.41
N THR A 107 9.54 13.23 9.76
CA THR A 107 8.75 12.64 10.84
C THR A 107 7.81 11.51 10.38
N MET A 108 7.80 11.18 9.08
CA MET A 108 6.85 10.23 8.47
C MET A 108 5.38 10.58 8.79
N THR A 109 5.06 11.86 8.66
CA THR A 109 3.70 12.44 8.77
C THR A 109 3.25 13.09 7.46
N PHE A 110 3.91 12.74 6.34
CA PHE A 110 3.68 13.34 5.02
C PHE A 110 2.25 13.19 4.50
N ASN A 111 1.54 12.16 4.95
CA ASN A 111 0.13 12.00 4.61
C ASN A 111 -0.74 13.18 5.08
N TYR A 112 -0.47 13.76 6.25
CA TYR A 112 -1.19 14.94 6.72
C TYR A 112 -0.82 16.20 5.93
N ARG A 113 0.42 16.30 5.46
CA ARG A 113 0.83 17.37 4.55
C ARG A 113 0.18 17.25 3.17
N ALA A 114 0.04 16.02 2.66
CA ALA A 114 -0.56 15.71 1.38
C ALA A 114 -2.05 16.08 1.30
N ILE A 115 -2.77 16.10 2.42
CA ILE A 115 -4.15 16.65 2.51
C ILE A 115 -4.23 18.09 1.99
N PHE A 116 -3.17 18.87 2.18
CA PHE A 116 -3.06 20.27 1.73
C PHE A 116 -2.31 20.41 0.40
N GLY A 117 -2.06 19.30 -0.30
CA GLY A 117 -1.36 19.25 -1.59
C GLY A 117 0.05 18.69 -1.49
N VAL A 118 0.58 18.23 -2.63
CA VAL A 118 1.92 17.64 -2.76
C VAL A 118 2.73 18.53 -3.70
N ALA A 119 3.92 18.97 -3.29
CA ALA A 119 4.72 19.93 -4.07
C ALA A 119 5.78 19.28 -4.98
N GLY A 120 6.08 17.99 -4.84
CA GLY A 120 7.18 17.36 -5.58
C GLY A 120 7.05 15.85 -5.83
N ASP A 121 8.10 15.27 -6.42
CA ASP A 121 8.18 13.88 -6.92
C ASP A 121 8.34 12.82 -5.82
N TYR A 122 7.62 13.01 -4.72
CA TYR A 122 7.60 12.16 -3.52
C TYR A 122 6.17 11.98 -3.00
N GLY A 123 5.17 12.26 -3.83
CA GLY A 123 3.75 12.17 -3.47
C GLY A 123 3.38 10.82 -2.88
N HIS A 124 3.94 9.73 -3.43
CA HIS A 124 3.71 8.35 -2.98
C HIS A 124 4.16 8.06 -1.54
N PHE A 125 4.89 8.95 -0.85
CA PHE A 125 5.36 8.73 0.52
C PHE A 125 4.26 8.86 1.58
N TRP A 126 3.07 9.34 1.21
CA TRP A 126 1.93 9.41 2.13
C TRP A 126 1.58 8.03 2.68
N SER A 127 1.58 6.98 1.84
CA SER A 127 1.17 5.65 2.25
C SER A 127 2.21 4.98 3.17
N LEU A 128 3.50 5.27 2.96
CA LEU A 128 4.58 4.84 3.86
C LEU A 128 4.47 5.49 5.23
N SER A 129 4.05 6.76 5.28
CA SER A 129 3.76 7.46 6.53
C SER A 129 2.62 6.78 7.28
N VAL A 130 1.52 6.47 6.58
CA VAL A 130 0.37 5.74 7.16
C VAL A 130 0.79 4.35 7.66
N GLU A 131 1.57 3.60 6.88
CA GLU A 131 2.06 2.29 7.26
C GLU A 131 2.98 2.35 8.50
N TRP A 132 3.89 3.33 8.56
CA TRP A 132 4.76 3.54 9.72
C TRP A 132 3.98 3.89 10.99
N GLN A 133 2.98 4.77 10.88
CA GLN A 133 2.08 5.12 11.98
C GLN A 133 1.31 3.88 12.48
N PHE A 134 0.81 3.06 11.55
CA PHE A 134 0.16 1.79 11.90
C PHE A 134 1.13 0.88 12.67
N TYR A 135 2.40 0.75 12.27
CA TYR A 135 3.35 -0.09 13.00
C TYR A 135 3.55 0.36 14.44
N ILE A 136 3.75 1.67 14.66
CA ILE A 136 3.96 2.23 16.00
C ILE A 136 2.75 1.90 16.89
N LEU A 137 1.55 2.24 16.44
CA LEU A 137 0.32 2.07 17.21
C LEU A 137 -0.03 0.59 17.41
N TRP A 138 0.07 -0.21 16.35
CA TRP A 138 -0.33 -1.61 16.38
C TRP A 138 0.62 -2.47 17.22
N GLY A 139 1.91 -2.14 17.25
CA GLY A 139 2.86 -2.80 18.16
C GLY A 139 2.50 -2.60 19.64
N LEU A 140 1.92 -1.45 20.01
CA LEU A 140 1.41 -1.19 21.35
C LEU A 140 0.14 -2.01 21.60
N CYS A 141 -0.84 -1.94 20.68
CA CYS A 141 -2.09 -2.69 20.79
C CYS A 141 -1.85 -4.21 20.94
N ALA A 142 -0.93 -4.77 20.15
CA ALA A 142 -0.63 -6.20 20.16
C ALA A 142 -0.02 -6.68 21.49
N TRP A 143 0.73 -5.81 22.18
CA TRP A 143 1.24 -6.13 23.51
C TRP A 143 0.12 -6.13 24.57
N PHE A 144 -0.71 -5.09 24.63
CA PHE A 144 -1.70 -4.94 25.71
C PHE A 144 -2.95 -5.80 25.51
N LEU A 145 -3.29 -6.16 24.28
CA LEU A 145 -4.50 -6.92 23.99
C LEU A 145 -4.20 -8.41 23.83
N SER A 146 -5.15 -9.25 24.21
CA SER A 146 -5.16 -10.66 23.86
C SER A 146 -5.42 -10.82 22.35
N ARG A 147 -5.04 -11.96 21.77
CA ARG A 147 -5.37 -12.28 20.37
C ARG A 147 -6.87 -12.11 20.07
N LYS A 148 -7.74 -12.57 20.96
CA LYS A 148 -9.20 -12.41 20.85
C LYS A 148 -9.61 -10.94 20.81
N ASN A 149 -9.01 -10.11 21.67
CA ASN A 149 -9.32 -8.69 21.72
C ASN A 149 -8.75 -7.90 20.53
N LEU A 150 -7.62 -8.33 19.96
CA LEU A 150 -7.12 -7.77 18.69
C LEU A 150 -8.09 -8.01 17.54
N LEU A 151 -8.61 -9.23 17.41
CA LEU A 151 -9.62 -9.56 16.40
C LEU A 151 -10.90 -8.76 16.61
N LYS A 152 -11.40 -8.66 17.86
CA LYS A 152 -12.55 -7.81 18.19
C LYS A 152 -12.31 -6.34 17.84
N MET A 153 -11.14 -5.81 18.17
CA MET A 153 -10.77 -4.45 17.84
C MET A 153 -10.75 -4.24 16.33
N ALA A 154 -10.20 -5.16 15.55
CA ALA A 154 -10.24 -5.11 14.09
C ALA A 154 -11.69 -5.13 13.54
N ILE A 155 -12.59 -5.95 14.11
CA ILE A 155 -14.01 -5.94 13.74
C ILE A 155 -14.65 -4.58 14.01
N ILE A 156 -14.37 -3.97 15.16
CA ILE A 156 -14.91 -2.65 15.55
C ILE A 156 -14.35 -1.53 14.67
N LEU A 157 -13.08 -1.61 14.29
CA LEU A 157 -12.43 -0.60 13.46
C LEU A 157 -12.97 -0.56 12.02
N ILE A 158 -13.57 -1.65 11.52
CA ILE A 158 -14.16 -1.68 10.17
C ILE A 158 -15.29 -0.62 10.00
N PRO A 159 -16.39 -0.65 10.79
CA PRO A 159 -17.42 0.37 10.69
C PRO A 159 -16.93 1.75 11.13
N LEU A 160 -15.96 1.83 12.06
CA LEU A 160 -15.40 3.12 12.47
C LEU A 160 -14.63 3.83 11.35
N GLY A 161 -14.00 3.12 10.42
CA GLY A 161 -13.36 3.73 9.26
C GLY A 161 -14.37 4.44 8.35
N MET A 162 -15.54 3.83 8.13
CA MET A 162 -16.64 4.46 7.38
C MET A 162 -17.21 5.67 8.13
N VAL A 163 -17.42 5.56 9.45
CA VAL A 163 -17.86 6.70 10.28
C VAL A 163 -16.85 7.83 10.26
N ALA A 164 -15.55 7.54 10.32
CA ALA A 164 -14.49 8.54 10.26
C ALA A 164 -14.48 9.28 8.92
N ARG A 165 -14.75 8.59 7.80
CA ARG A 165 -14.86 9.21 6.48
C ARG A 165 -16.09 10.09 6.36
N ILE A 166 -17.25 9.65 6.86
CA ILE A 166 -18.47 10.47 6.90
C ILE A 166 -18.25 11.72 7.77
N GLY A 167 -17.63 11.56 8.94
CA GLY A 167 -17.28 12.68 9.82
C GLY A 167 -16.31 13.66 9.16
N THR A 168 -15.28 13.15 8.47
CA THR A 168 -14.32 13.97 7.70
C THR A 168 -15.04 14.75 6.60
N TRP A 169 -15.91 14.09 5.83
CA TRP A 169 -16.73 14.74 4.81
C TRP A 169 -17.61 15.84 5.40
N ALA A 170 -18.34 15.56 6.48
CA ALA A 170 -19.23 16.53 7.11
C ALA A 170 -18.47 17.77 7.61
N VAL A 171 -17.36 17.56 8.32
CA VAL A 171 -16.51 18.65 8.83
C VAL A 171 -15.91 19.48 7.68
N LEU A 172 -15.29 18.84 6.69
CA LEU A 172 -14.65 19.58 5.60
C LEU A 172 -15.66 20.30 4.70
N THR A 173 -16.87 19.73 4.52
CA THR A 173 -17.98 20.39 3.83
C THR A 173 -18.41 21.66 4.58
N SER A 174 -18.51 21.60 5.91
CA SER A 174 -18.82 22.78 6.74
C SER A 174 -17.75 23.88 6.67
N TRP A 175 -16.52 23.52 6.30
CA TRP A 175 -15.42 24.46 6.05
C TRP A 175 -15.38 24.97 4.60
N GLY A 176 -16.37 24.58 3.78
CA GLY A 176 -16.48 25.00 2.38
C GLY A 176 -15.47 24.34 1.43
N TRP A 177 -14.92 23.17 1.77
CA TRP A 177 -14.03 22.45 0.87
C TRP A 177 -14.81 21.86 -0.31
N SER A 178 -14.21 21.90 -1.51
CA SER A 178 -14.78 21.24 -2.68
C SER A 178 -14.71 19.71 -2.56
N GLU A 179 -15.64 19.00 -3.20
CA GLU A 179 -15.70 17.53 -3.20
C GLU A 179 -14.37 16.87 -3.58
N GLY A 180 -13.68 17.37 -4.61
CA GLY A 180 -12.36 16.85 -5.00
C GLY A 180 -11.29 17.02 -3.93
N ARG A 181 -11.33 18.12 -3.17
CA ARG A 181 -10.40 18.36 -2.05
C ARG A 181 -10.73 17.47 -0.85
N ILE A 182 -12.02 17.24 -0.58
CA ILE A 182 -12.48 16.32 0.47
C ILE A 182 -12.06 14.89 0.13
N ALA A 183 -12.27 14.45 -1.10
CA ALA A 183 -11.82 13.16 -1.61
C ALA A 183 -10.31 12.95 -1.42
N GLY A 184 -9.49 13.95 -1.74
CA GLY A 184 -8.05 13.93 -1.47
C GLY A 184 -7.72 13.84 0.02
N ALA A 185 -8.43 14.60 0.86
CA ALA A 185 -8.24 14.55 2.31
C ALA A 185 -8.59 13.17 2.90
N VAL A 186 -9.68 12.58 2.42
CA VAL A 186 -10.09 11.22 2.75
C VAL A 186 -9.01 10.26 2.30
N MET A 187 -8.54 10.31 1.05
CA MET A 187 -7.47 9.45 0.56
C MET A 187 -6.21 9.52 1.44
N PHE A 188 -5.73 10.70 1.83
CA PHE A 188 -4.47 10.79 2.58
C PHE A 188 -4.61 10.57 4.10
N SER A 189 -5.83 10.42 4.61
CA SER A 189 -6.06 10.20 6.04
C SER A 189 -5.68 8.80 6.50
N SER A 190 -4.98 8.70 7.64
CA SER A 190 -4.65 7.42 8.27
C SER A 190 -5.89 6.62 8.69
N PHE A 191 -7.04 7.29 8.85
CA PHE A 191 -8.30 6.67 9.27
C PHE A 191 -9.08 6.05 8.12
N THR A 192 -8.81 6.44 6.87
CA THR A 192 -9.55 5.97 5.68
C THR A 192 -9.21 4.54 5.28
N TYR A 193 -8.02 4.06 5.64
CA TYR A 193 -7.56 2.71 5.33
C TYR A 193 -7.60 1.76 6.51
N ILE A 194 -8.22 2.17 7.63
CA ILE A 194 -8.24 1.36 8.84
C ILE A 194 -8.94 0.01 8.61
N GLU A 195 -9.91 -0.05 7.69
CA GLU A 195 -10.57 -1.29 7.28
C GLU A 195 -9.61 -2.23 6.57
N ALA A 196 -8.76 -1.72 5.67
CA ALA A 196 -7.75 -2.52 4.97
C ALA A 196 -6.78 -3.15 5.97
N PHE A 197 -6.27 -2.37 6.92
CA PHE A 197 -5.45 -2.91 8.01
C PHE A 197 -6.24 -3.92 8.85
N SER A 198 -7.49 -3.62 9.22
CA SER A 198 -8.33 -4.48 10.04
C SER A 198 -8.59 -5.84 9.39
N TYR A 199 -8.88 -5.87 8.08
CA TYR A 199 -9.04 -7.15 7.39
C TYR A 199 -7.76 -7.98 7.42
N GLY A 200 -6.58 -7.38 7.21
CA GLY A 200 -5.33 -8.14 7.33
C GLY A 200 -5.10 -8.70 8.73
N VAL A 201 -5.47 -7.97 9.79
CA VAL A 201 -5.48 -8.48 11.18
C VAL A 201 -6.40 -9.70 11.31
N LEU A 202 -7.61 -9.64 10.76
CA LEU A 202 -8.58 -10.73 10.82
C LEU A 202 -8.08 -12.00 10.14
N LEU A 203 -7.32 -11.86 9.04
CA LEU A 203 -6.75 -13.00 8.32
C LEU A 203 -5.64 -13.73 9.09
N THR A 204 -5.17 -13.20 10.23
CA THR A 204 -4.28 -13.95 11.13
C THR A 204 -4.99 -15.10 11.84
N ASP A 205 -6.32 -15.06 11.94
CA ASP A 205 -7.11 -16.19 12.40
C ASP A 205 -7.33 -17.21 11.27
N PRO A 206 -6.91 -18.48 11.41
CA PRO A 206 -7.08 -19.49 10.36
C PRO A 206 -8.55 -19.77 10.01
N GLY A 207 -9.46 -19.70 10.98
CA GLY A 207 -10.88 -19.93 10.73
C GLY A 207 -11.48 -18.82 9.87
N ILE A 208 -11.22 -17.56 10.24
CA ILE A 208 -11.63 -16.39 9.44
C ILE A 208 -10.97 -16.44 8.05
N ARG A 209 -9.67 -16.70 7.97
CA ARG A 209 -8.93 -16.76 6.70
C ARG A 209 -9.49 -17.83 5.77
N LYS A 210 -9.79 -19.03 6.28
CA LYS A 210 -10.42 -20.11 5.48
C LYS A 210 -11.81 -19.72 4.98
N GLY A 211 -12.61 -19.02 5.80
CA GLY A 211 -13.91 -18.50 5.38
C GLY A 211 -13.80 -17.46 4.26
N PHE A 212 -12.95 -16.45 4.46
CA PHE A 212 -12.66 -15.38 3.49
C PHE A 212 -12.06 -15.91 2.19
N GLY A 213 -11.24 -16.96 2.28
CA GLY A 213 -10.61 -17.63 1.14
C GLY A 213 -11.50 -18.66 0.45
N SER A 214 -12.78 -18.76 0.79
CA SER A 214 -13.70 -19.63 0.06
C SER A 214 -14.10 -19.01 -1.28
N ARG A 215 -14.30 -19.86 -2.31
CA ARG A 215 -14.75 -19.42 -3.65
C ARG A 215 -16.06 -18.61 -3.60
N LYS A 216 -16.97 -18.98 -2.69
CA LYS A 216 -18.27 -18.31 -2.52
C LYS A 216 -18.09 -16.89 -2.00
N VAL A 217 -17.28 -16.69 -0.96
CA VAL A 217 -17.01 -15.36 -0.40
C VAL A 217 -16.24 -14.51 -1.41
N LEU A 218 -15.25 -15.06 -2.09
CA LEU A 218 -14.54 -14.34 -3.14
C LEU A 218 -15.47 -13.89 -4.27
N ALA A 219 -16.34 -14.77 -4.75
CA ALA A 219 -17.32 -14.43 -5.79
C ALA A 219 -18.30 -13.35 -5.32
N LEU A 220 -18.76 -13.40 -4.07
CA LEU A 220 -19.61 -12.36 -3.48
C LEU A 220 -18.89 -11.02 -3.40
N CYS A 221 -17.66 -10.98 -2.88
CA CYS A 221 -16.88 -9.75 -2.79
C CYS A 221 -16.56 -9.17 -4.18
N ALA A 222 -16.25 -10.03 -5.16
CA ALA A 222 -16.05 -9.63 -6.55
C ALA A 222 -17.34 -9.06 -7.17
N ALA A 223 -18.49 -9.69 -6.91
CA ALA A 223 -19.79 -9.20 -7.37
C ALA A 223 -20.15 -7.85 -6.76
N LEU A 224 -19.97 -7.67 -5.44
CA LEU A 224 -20.20 -6.39 -4.76
C LEU A 224 -19.30 -5.28 -5.32
N THR A 225 -18.03 -5.60 -5.57
CA THR A 225 -17.09 -4.66 -6.21
C THR A 225 -17.53 -4.33 -7.63
N GLY A 226 -17.91 -5.33 -8.43
CA GLY A 226 -18.40 -5.11 -9.79
C GLY A 226 -19.67 -4.26 -9.84
N LEU A 227 -20.63 -4.52 -8.94
CA LEU A 227 -21.88 -3.75 -8.84
C LEU A 227 -21.63 -2.30 -8.42
N GLY A 228 -20.75 -2.07 -7.44
CA GLY A 228 -20.35 -0.71 -7.05
C GLY A 228 -19.68 0.03 -8.21
N GLY A 229 -18.79 -0.63 -8.93
CA GLY A 229 -18.13 -0.08 -10.11
C GLY A 229 -19.10 0.25 -11.26
N ILE A 230 -20.08 -0.62 -11.51
CA ILE A 230 -21.15 -0.39 -12.49
C ILE A 230 -21.98 0.82 -12.07
N PHE A 231 -22.37 0.92 -10.81
CA PHE A 231 -23.13 2.06 -10.28
C PHE A 231 -22.41 3.39 -10.52
N VAL A 232 -21.13 3.48 -10.15
CA VAL A 232 -20.32 4.69 -10.37
C VAL A 232 -20.17 5.00 -11.86
N THR A 233 -19.98 3.98 -12.70
CA THR A 233 -19.86 4.15 -14.15
C THR A 233 -21.16 4.67 -14.77
N LEU A 234 -22.31 4.17 -14.33
CA LEU A 234 -23.63 4.62 -14.81
C LEU A 234 -23.92 6.05 -14.35
N GLU A 235 -23.53 6.41 -13.13
CA GLU A 235 -23.71 7.77 -12.63
C GLU A 235 -22.79 8.74 -13.38
N ALA A 236 -21.53 8.36 -13.62
CA ALA A 236 -20.63 9.12 -14.47
C ALA A 236 -21.21 9.36 -15.86
N TRP A 237 -21.84 8.34 -16.46
CA TRP A 237 -22.53 8.46 -17.73
C TRP A 237 -23.69 9.44 -17.70
N ARG A 238 -24.53 9.40 -16.66
CA ARG A 238 -25.67 10.31 -16.50
C ARG A 238 -25.25 11.78 -16.42
N HIS A 239 -24.10 12.07 -15.81
CA HIS A 239 -23.56 13.43 -15.69
C HIS A 239 -22.67 13.84 -16.88
N GLY A 240 -22.54 13.01 -17.91
CA GLY A 240 -21.66 13.29 -19.05
C GLY A 240 -20.17 13.28 -18.70
N LEU A 241 -19.80 12.60 -17.62
CA LEU A 241 -18.43 12.51 -17.06
C LEU A 241 -17.68 11.24 -17.48
N LEU A 242 -18.25 10.42 -18.39
CA LEU A 242 -17.54 9.26 -18.92
C LEU A 242 -16.28 9.69 -19.67
N GLY A 243 -15.17 9.06 -19.32
CA GLY A 243 -13.90 9.26 -19.98
C GLY A 243 -12.88 8.27 -19.47
N VAL A 244 -11.59 8.61 -19.65
CA VAL A 244 -10.54 7.72 -19.17
C VAL A 244 -10.31 7.83 -17.65
N GLU A 245 -10.69 8.96 -17.07
CA GLU A 245 -10.61 9.13 -15.61
C GLU A 245 -11.70 8.33 -14.90
N ILE A 246 -12.84 8.08 -15.56
CA ILE A 246 -14.03 7.49 -14.96
C ILE A 246 -14.78 6.62 -15.98
N GLY A 247 -14.76 5.30 -15.79
CA GLY A 247 -15.48 4.35 -16.64
C GLY A 247 -14.99 2.91 -16.49
N VAL A 248 -15.42 2.00 -17.36
CA VAL A 248 -15.13 0.55 -17.27
C VAL A 248 -13.62 0.24 -17.12
N LYS A 249 -12.74 1.09 -17.68
CA LYS A 249 -11.29 0.92 -17.64
C LYS A 249 -10.67 1.05 -16.24
N ASN A 250 -11.33 1.74 -15.30
CA ASN A 250 -10.91 1.83 -13.89
C ASN A 250 -11.77 0.95 -12.97
N LEU A 251 -12.54 0.02 -13.53
CA LEU A 251 -13.51 -0.82 -12.82
C LEU A 251 -14.61 -0.02 -12.11
N GLY A 252 -14.80 1.25 -12.46
CA GLY A 252 -15.70 2.18 -11.76
C GLY A 252 -15.12 2.77 -10.48
N TYR A 253 -13.81 2.63 -10.24
CA TYR A 253 -13.12 3.11 -9.04
C TYR A 253 -11.97 4.09 -9.40
N PRO A 254 -12.28 5.36 -9.74
CA PRO A 254 -11.26 6.39 -9.98
C PRO A 254 -10.43 6.69 -8.73
N ASP A 255 -9.23 7.21 -8.93
CA ASP A 255 -8.45 7.76 -7.83
C ASP A 255 -9.17 8.95 -7.18
N GLY A 256 -9.22 8.94 -5.85
CA GLY A 256 -9.97 9.92 -5.07
C GLY A 256 -11.46 9.60 -4.94
N MET A 257 -12.04 8.78 -5.83
CA MET A 257 -13.42 8.30 -5.73
C MET A 257 -14.45 9.44 -5.53
N VAL A 258 -14.29 10.54 -6.27
CA VAL A 258 -15.07 11.78 -6.05
C VAL A 258 -16.55 11.61 -6.41
N LEU A 259 -16.86 10.82 -7.43
CA LEU A 259 -18.24 10.68 -7.91
C LEU A 259 -19.12 9.92 -6.93
N SER A 260 -20.36 10.37 -6.80
CA SER A 260 -21.38 9.70 -5.98
C SER A 260 -20.92 9.47 -4.53
N HIS A 261 -20.02 10.33 -4.05
CA HIS A 261 -19.36 10.21 -2.74
C HIS A 261 -18.73 8.82 -2.52
N GLU A 262 -18.21 8.21 -3.58
CA GLU A 262 -17.64 6.87 -3.58
C GLU A 262 -16.51 6.72 -2.56
N TYR A 263 -15.74 7.78 -2.28
CA TYR A 263 -14.73 7.77 -1.22
C TYR A 263 -15.28 7.41 0.16
N LEU A 264 -16.60 7.53 0.40
CA LEU A 264 -17.25 7.13 1.65
C LEU A 264 -17.45 5.62 1.79
N TRP A 265 -17.56 4.87 0.68
CA TRP A 265 -17.91 3.44 0.71
C TRP A 265 -17.00 2.55 -0.15
N GLY A 266 -16.47 3.07 -1.26
CA GLY A 266 -15.66 2.34 -2.23
C GLY A 266 -14.41 1.71 -1.62
N TYR A 267 -13.67 2.44 -0.79
CA TYR A 267 -12.50 1.88 -0.08
C TYR A 267 -12.86 0.66 0.78
N SER A 268 -14.05 0.60 1.40
CA SER A 268 -14.47 -0.55 2.21
C SER A 268 -14.73 -1.79 1.36
N ILE A 269 -15.43 -1.64 0.24
CA ILE A 269 -15.75 -2.75 -0.66
C ILE A 269 -14.47 -3.28 -1.30
N LEU A 270 -13.57 -2.39 -1.74
CA LEU A 270 -12.26 -2.77 -2.26
C LEU A 270 -11.41 -3.47 -1.21
N ALA A 271 -11.33 -2.95 0.02
CA ALA A 271 -10.57 -3.57 1.10
C ALA A 271 -11.09 -4.98 1.42
N LEU A 272 -12.41 -5.17 1.43
CA LEU A 272 -13.06 -6.47 1.63
C LEU A 272 -12.70 -7.45 0.49
N PHE A 273 -12.80 -7.00 -0.76
CA PHE A 273 -12.41 -7.81 -1.92
C PHE A 273 -10.94 -8.21 -1.88
N LEU A 274 -10.02 -7.27 -1.62
CA LEU A 274 -8.58 -7.55 -1.54
C LEU A 274 -8.25 -8.53 -0.41
N ALA A 275 -8.93 -8.43 0.73
CA ALA A 275 -8.79 -9.36 1.83
C ALA A 275 -9.26 -10.77 1.47
N SER A 276 -10.43 -10.90 0.85
CA SER A 276 -10.94 -12.19 0.37
C SER A 276 -10.05 -12.78 -0.72
N PHE A 277 -9.57 -11.96 -1.66
CA PHE A 277 -8.62 -12.35 -2.70
C PHE A 277 -7.31 -12.86 -2.10
N MET A 278 -6.70 -12.11 -1.16
CA MET A 278 -5.47 -12.54 -0.49
C MET A 278 -5.68 -13.85 0.28
N ALA A 279 -6.78 -13.98 1.01
CA ALA A 279 -7.13 -15.20 1.73
C ALA A 279 -7.30 -16.38 0.76
N PHE A 280 -7.97 -16.17 -0.37
CA PHE A 280 -8.12 -17.17 -1.41
C PHE A 280 -6.77 -17.60 -1.99
N VAL A 281 -5.84 -16.68 -2.24
CA VAL A 281 -4.49 -17.03 -2.72
C VAL A 281 -3.69 -17.83 -1.68
N ILE A 282 -3.87 -17.53 -0.39
CA ILE A 282 -3.18 -18.25 0.68
C ILE A 282 -3.73 -19.68 0.82
N GLU A 283 -5.06 -19.84 0.76
CA GLU A 283 -5.76 -21.09 1.02
C GLU A 283 -5.91 -21.98 -0.22
N ALA A 284 -6.19 -21.38 -1.38
CA ALA A 284 -6.36 -22.06 -2.65
C ALA A 284 -5.01 -22.19 -3.34
N LYS A 285 -4.69 -23.39 -3.81
CA LYS A 285 -3.46 -23.68 -4.59
C LYS A 285 -3.54 -23.49 -6.13
N PRO A 286 -4.60 -22.92 -6.76
CA PRO A 286 -4.76 -23.02 -8.21
C PRO A 286 -3.75 -22.17 -9.00
N TRP A 287 -3.08 -21.21 -8.36
CA TRP A 287 -2.15 -20.28 -9.02
C TRP A 287 -0.68 -20.50 -8.67
N ASP A 288 -0.37 -21.60 -7.98
CA ASP A 288 0.98 -21.92 -7.51
C ASP A 288 2.00 -21.91 -8.65
N ARG A 289 1.66 -22.46 -9.82
CA ARG A 289 2.55 -22.48 -10.98
C ARG A 289 3.04 -21.08 -11.39
N TRP A 290 2.16 -20.08 -11.34
CA TRP A 290 2.46 -18.70 -11.75
C TRP A 290 3.05 -17.88 -10.60
N LEU A 291 2.42 -17.96 -9.42
CA LEU A 291 2.83 -17.23 -8.22
C LEU A 291 4.14 -17.74 -7.62
N LEU A 292 4.56 -18.98 -7.90
CA LEU A 292 5.85 -19.49 -7.46
C LEU A 292 6.94 -19.34 -8.52
N SER A 293 6.65 -18.67 -9.65
CA SER A 293 7.66 -18.39 -10.67
C SER A 293 8.81 -17.57 -10.07
N PRO A 294 10.08 -17.91 -10.37
CA PRO A 294 11.23 -17.22 -9.80
C PRO A 294 11.25 -15.72 -10.09
N GLY A 295 10.87 -15.32 -11.31
CA GLY A 295 10.83 -13.92 -11.74
C GLY A 295 9.84 -13.09 -10.94
N LEU A 296 8.59 -13.56 -10.81
CA LEU A 296 7.57 -12.80 -10.09
C LEU A 296 7.86 -12.70 -8.59
N ARG A 297 8.35 -13.80 -7.99
CA ARG A 297 8.84 -13.78 -6.62
C ARG A 297 9.97 -12.78 -6.43
N TYR A 298 10.91 -12.74 -7.37
CA TYR A 298 12.04 -11.83 -7.32
C TYR A 298 11.59 -10.37 -7.35
N VAL A 299 10.67 -10.01 -8.26
CA VAL A 299 10.03 -8.68 -8.28
C VAL A 299 9.38 -8.36 -6.93
N GLY A 300 8.75 -9.36 -6.29
CA GLY A 300 8.23 -9.27 -4.93
C GLY A 300 9.27 -8.96 -3.86
N VAL A 301 10.45 -9.56 -3.94
CA VAL A 301 11.56 -9.33 -2.99
C VAL A 301 12.05 -7.89 -3.05
N ILE A 302 12.17 -7.33 -4.27
CA ILE A 302 12.65 -5.96 -4.50
C ILE A 302 11.51 -4.92 -4.55
N SER A 303 10.28 -5.31 -4.21
CA SER A 303 9.08 -4.47 -4.40
C SER A 303 9.13 -3.16 -3.63
N TYR A 304 9.86 -3.11 -2.51
CA TYR A 304 10.05 -1.90 -1.73
C TYR A 304 10.90 -0.87 -2.48
N GLY A 305 12.01 -1.30 -3.08
CA GLY A 305 12.80 -0.47 -3.99
C GLY A 305 11.98 0.01 -5.19
N ILE A 306 11.19 -0.88 -5.81
CA ILE A 306 10.29 -0.50 -6.91
C ILE A 306 9.37 0.64 -6.46
N TYR A 307 8.75 0.50 -5.29
CA TYR A 307 7.86 1.52 -4.73
C TYR A 307 8.59 2.85 -4.47
N ILE A 308 9.82 2.83 -3.97
CA ILE A 308 10.56 4.07 -3.69
C ILE A 308 10.96 4.79 -4.99
N TYR A 309 11.56 4.08 -5.95
CA TYR A 309 12.18 4.70 -7.12
C TYR A 309 11.23 4.97 -8.29
N HIS A 310 10.07 4.29 -8.38
CA HIS A 310 9.22 4.41 -9.57
C HIS A 310 8.77 5.83 -9.86
N PHE A 311 8.39 6.59 -8.82
CA PHE A 311 7.72 7.89 -9.00
C PHE A 311 8.59 8.92 -9.74
N PRO A 312 9.83 9.24 -9.30
CA PRO A 312 10.70 10.16 -10.04
C PRO A 312 11.15 9.60 -11.40
N ILE A 313 11.34 8.28 -11.52
CA ILE A 313 11.71 7.65 -12.80
C ILE A 313 10.57 7.82 -13.82
N VAL A 314 9.34 7.52 -13.42
CA VAL A 314 8.14 7.70 -14.24
C VAL A 314 7.99 9.16 -14.62
N HIS A 315 8.08 10.09 -13.67
CA HIS A 315 8.00 11.53 -13.95
C HIS A 315 9.11 12.02 -14.88
N PHE A 316 10.33 11.47 -14.77
CA PHE A 316 11.42 11.76 -15.70
C PHE A 316 11.06 11.35 -17.14
N PHE A 317 10.60 10.12 -17.35
CA PHE A 317 10.22 9.64 -18.69
C PHE A 317 8.97 10.34 -19.25
N LEU A 318 8.02 10.73 -18.38
CA LEU A 318 6.83 11.47 -18.80
C LEU A 318 7.14 12.83 -19.42
N LYS A 319 8.30 13.45 -19.11
CA LYS A 319 8.74 14.71 -19.78
C LYS A 319 8.95 14.55 -21.29
N TRP A 320 9.26 13.32 -21.73
CA TRP A 320 9.50 12.97 -23.13
C TRP A 320 8.29 12.32 -23.79
N SER A 321 7.26 12.02 -23.00
CA SER A 321 6.02 11.44 -23.50
C SER A 321 5.19 12.53 -24.19
N PRO A 322 4.68 12.29 -25.41
CA PRO A 322 3.83 13.25 -26.11
C PRO A 322 2.65 13.71 -25.23
N SER A 323 2.46 15.02 -25.11
CA SER A 323 1.32 15.62 -24.43
C SER A 323 0.06 15.44 -25.27
N ARG A 324 -0.59 14.28 -25.12
CA ARG A 324 -1.91 13.97 -25.67
C ARG A 324 -2.90 13.82 -24.52
N PRO A 325 -3.63 14.90 -24.14
CA PRO A 325 -4.57 14.87 -23.03
C PRO A 325 -5.72 13.88 -23.22
N ASP A 326 -6.02 13.58 -24.49
CA ASP A 326 -7.03 12.67 -24.99
C ASP A 326 -6.66 11.18 -24.85
N VAL A 327 -5.36 10.86 -24.80
CA VAL A 327 -4.88 9.47 -24.68
C VAL A 327 -4.43 9.20 -23.25
N LYS A 328 -5.24 8.42 -22.53
CA LYS A 328 -4.99 7.96 -21.15
C LYS A 328 -5.32 6.46 -21.06
N GLY A 329 -5.06 5.84 -19.91
CA GLY A 329 -5.44 4.44 -19.72
C GLY A 329 -4.56 3.49 -20.55
N ILE A 330 -5.04 2.26 -20.75
CA ILE A 330 -4.28 1.26 -21.52
C ILE A 330 -4.00 1.71 -22.97
N ASP A 331 -4.84 2.58 -23.52
CA ASP A 331 -4.71 3.12 -24.88
C ASP A 331 -3.41 3.93 -25.06
N VAL A 332 -2.83 4.46 -23.98
CA VAL A 332 -1.51 5.12 -24.01
C VAL A 332 -0.44 4.19 -24.56
N LEU A 333 -0.55 2.88 -24.31
CA LEU A 333 0.42 1.89 -24.75
C LEU A 333 0.21 1.47 -26.22
N LEU A 334 -0.86 1.92 -26.88
CA LEU A 334 -1.03 1.73 -28.33
C LEU A 334 -0.14 2.69 -29.13
N ASP A 335 0.28 3.81 -28.53
CA ASP A 335 1.29 4.67 -29.12
C ASP A 335 2.69 4.05 -28.95
N PRO A 336 3.42 3.77 -30.05
CA PRO A 336 4.70 3.07 -29.96
C PRO A 336 5.74 3.79 -29.10
N LEU A 337 5.81 5.13 -29.17
CA LEU A 337 6.75 5.90 -28.36
C LEU A 337 6.40 5.79 -26.87
N ASN A 338 5.12 5.95 -26.50
CA ASN A 338 4.68 5.75 -25.12
C ASN A 338 4.93 4.32 -24.62
N ALA A 339 4.72 3.30 -25.45
CA ALA A 339 5.02 1.92 -25.07
C ALA A 339 6.51 1.71 -24.79
N VAL A 340 7.39 2.27 -25.63
CA VAL A 340 8.84 2.22 -25.44
C VAL A 340 9.27 2.98 -24.18
N LEU A 341 8.77 4.20 -23.98
CA LEU A 341 9.10 5.00 -22.79
C LEU A 341 8.57 4.35 -21.51
N PHE A 342 7.38 3.75 -21.55
CA PHE A 342 6.84 2.99 -20.43
C PHE A 342 7.72 1.78 -20.09
N ALA A 343 8.08 0.98 -21.10
CA ALA A 343 8.97 -0.17 -20.92
C ALA A 343 10.34 0.25 -20.35
N ALA A 344 10.89 1.37 -20.83
CA ALA A 344 12.13 1.94 -20.32
C ALA A 344 12.00 2.40 -18.85
N ALA A 345 10.88 3.06 -18.48
CA ALA A 345 10.61 3.48 -17.12
C ALA A 345 10.47 2.28 -16.16
N VAL A 346 9.75 1.23 -16.56
CA VAL A 346 9.63 -0.02 -15.79
C VAL A 346 11.00 -0.69 -15.66
N ALA A 347 11.75 -0.82 -16.75
CA ALA A 347 13.08 -1.42 -16.74
C ALA A 347 14.05 -0.68 -15.82
N LEU A 348 14.13 0.66 -15.92
CA LEU A 348 15.00 1.47 -15.07
C LEU A 348 14.57 1.39 -13.60
N THR A 349 13.27 1.34 -13.32
CA THR A 349 12.75 1.14 -11.96
C THR A 349 13.19 -0.21 -11.38
N LEU A 350 13.06 -1.29 -12.16
CA LEU A 350 13.51 -2.63 -11.75
C LEU A 350 15.02 -2.70 -11.53
N ILE A 351 15.79 -2.06 -12.41
CA ILE A 351 17.25 -1.97 -12.30
C ILE A 351 17.65 -1.19 -11.03
N ALA A 352 17.08 -0.01 -10.80
CA ALA A 352 17.34 0.79 -9.61
C ALA A 352 16.99 0.03 -8.33
N ALA A 353 15.82 -0.63 -8.31
CA ALA A 353 15.39 -1.47 -7.20
C ALA A 353 16.31 -2.68 -6.98
N HIS A 354 16.77 -3.34 -8.04
CA HIS A 354 17.75 -4.43 -7.98
C HIS A 354 19.05 -3.98 -7.32
N PHE A 355 19.66 -2.91 -7.84
CA PHE A 355 20.92 -2.39 -7.31
C PHE A 355 20.77 -1.89 -5.88
N SER A 356 19.70 -1.16 -5.57
CA SER A 356 19.36 -0.76 -4.20
C SER A 356 19.27 -1.96 -3.26
N TYR A 357 18.57 -3.02 -3.68
CA TYR A 357 18.40 -4.20 -2.85
C TYR A 357 19.74 -4.86 -2.52
N PHE A 358 20.57 -5.15 -3.53
CA PHE A 358 21.81 -5.90 -3.32
C PHE A 358 22.91 -5.09 -2.64
N PHE A 359 23.06 -3.80 -2.97
CA PHE A 359 24.17 -2.97 -2.50
C PHE A 359 23.85 -2.20 -1.22
N PHE A 360 22.57 -1.95 -0.94
CA PHE A 360 22.14 -1.13 0.19
C PHE A 360 21.21 -1.89 1.15
N GLU A 361 20.01 -2.28 0.72
CA GLU A 361 18.97 -2.79 1.62
C GLU A 361 19.35 -4.13 2.28
N LYS A 362 19.95 -5.05 1.51
CA LYS A 362 20.28 -6.41 1.98
C LYS A 362 21.12 -6.40 3.26
N ARG A 363 22.02 -5.43 3.43
CA ARG A 363 22.89 -5.30 4.62
C ARG A 363 22.08 -5.10 5.90
N PHE A 364 20.99 -4.33 5.83
CA PHE A 364 20.10 -4.09 6.96
C PHE A 364 19.18 -5.28 7.22
N LEU A 365 18.73 -5.96 6.15
CA LEU A 365 17.81 -7.09 6.21
C LEU A 365 18.46 -8.40 6.69
N THR A 366 19.76 -8.62 6.43
CA THR A 366 20.47 -9.85 6.82
C THR A 366 21.22 -9.75 8.16
N SER A 367 21.26 -8.58 8.79
CA SER A 367 21.92 -8.43 10.10
C SER A 367 21.33 -9.41 11.12
N SER A 368 22.15 -9.92 12.05
CA SER A 368 21.72 -10.84 13.11
C SER A 368 20.53 -10.30 13.92
N THR A 369 20.39 -8.97 13.95
CA THR A 369 19.29 -8.25 14.62
C THR A 369 17.98 -8.18 13.83
N ALA A 370 18.01 -8.56 12.54
CA ALA A 370 16.84 -8.65 11.65
C ALA A 370 16.29 -10.09 11.52
N ARG A 371 17.04 -11.11 11.96
CA ARG A 371 16.61 -12.52 11.92
C ARG A 371 15.51 -12.83 12.94
N PRO A 372 14.62 -13.80 12.65
CA PRO A 372 13.53 -14.16 13.55
C PRO A 372 14.09 -14.99 14.71
N PHE A 373 14.52 -14.28 15.76
CA PHE A 373 14.90 -14.79 17.08
C PHE A 373 16.13 -15.71 17.12
N PRO A 374 16.91 -15.68 18.20
CA PRO A 374 17.79 -16.81 18.53
C PRO A 374 16.91 -18.03 18.75
N ILE A 375 17.26 -19.16 18.13
CA ILE A 375 16.73 -20.47 18.50
C ILE A 375 17.10 -20.66 19.99
N PRO A 376 16.14 -20.98 20.88
CA PRO A 376 16.50 -21.36 22.24
C PRO A 376 17.47 -22.53 22.16
N GLN A 377 18.68 -22.36 22.68
CA GLN A 377 19.60 -23.48 22.88
C GLN A 377 18.84 -24.52 23.71
N PRO A 378 18.86 -25.83 23.34
CA PRO A 378 18.28 -26.85 24.17
C PRO A 378 18.86 -26.71 25.58
N ARG A 379 17.98 -26.66 26.59
CA ARG A 379 18.43 -26.78 27.98
C ARG A 379 19.13 -28.13 28.05
N ASN A 380 20.44 -28.10 28.25
CA ASN A 380 21.14 -29.27 28.75
C ASN A 380 20.62 -29.48 30.16
N ASP A 381 19.57 -30.28 30.31
CA ASP A 381 19.20 -30.82 31.61
C ASP A 381 20.36 -31.74 32.03
N PRO A 382 21.08 -31.45 33.13
CA PRO A 382 22.02 -32.39 33.68
C PRO A 382 21.23 -33.58 34.21
N THR A 383 21.43 -34.73 33.56
CA THR A 383 20.97 -36.06 34.00
C THR A 383 21.55 -36.43 35.35
#